data_AF-A0AAW0GGQ6-F1
#
_entry.id   AF-A0AAW0GGQ6-F1
#
_cell.length_a   1.000
_cell.length_b   1.000
_cell.length_c   1.000
_cell.angle_alpha   90.00
_cell.angle_beta   90.00
_cell.angle_gamma   90.00
#
_symmetry.space_group_name_H-M   'P 1'
#
loop_
_entity.id
_entity.type
_entity.pdbx_description
1 polymer ?
#
loop_
_entity_poly.entity_id
_entity_poly.type
_entity_poly.pdbx_seq_one_letter_code
_entity_poly.pdbx_strand_id
1 'polypeptide(L)'
;MDSIDFSSPLAEEALNQLTEQGFDLISSILDRAPFQDIVNKIKEGAPVWFQDDEGLSPLHAAAYTENAELVKYLLEEGAVWNAVQEMLLYL
;
A
#
# COMPACT_ATOMS: atom_id res chain seq x y z
N MET A 1 -18.10 -22.67 12.52
CA MET A 1 -17.14 -21.60 12.19
C MET A 1 -16.08 -22.28 11.36
N ASP A 2 -16.21 -22.20 10.04
CA ASP A 2 -15.26 -22.82 9.13
C ASP A 2 -13.92 -22.12 9.32
N SER A 3 -12.94 -22.84 9.85
CA SER A 3 -11.56 -22.42 9.89
C SER A 3 -11.10 -22.21 8.45
N ILE A 4 -10.85 -20.97 8.06
CA ILE A 4 -10.20 -20.65 6.79
C ILE A 4 -8.87 -21.40 6.77
N ASP A 5 -8.74 -22.36 5.86
CA ASP A 5 -7.49 -23.09 5.64
C ASP A 5 -6.54 -22.21 4.82
N PHE A 6 -5.68 -21.50 5.53
CA PHE A 6 -4.62 -20.67 4.96
C PHE A 6 -3.54 -21.48 4.23
N SER A 7 -3.61 -22.82 4.24
CA SER A 7 -2.74 -23.71 3.48
C SER A 7 -3.26 -24.02 2.08
N SER A 8 -4.43 -23.48 1.70
CA SER A 8 -4.99 -23.70 0.37
C SER A 8 -4.28 -22.84 -0.69
N PRO A 9 -4.00 -23.38 -1.89
CA PRO A 9 -3.37 -22.62 -2.98
C PRO A 9 -4.11 -21.33 -3.36
N LEU A 10 -5.41 -21.26 -3.10
CA LEU A 10 -6.23 -20.07 -3.33
C LEU A 10 -5.86 -18.92 -2.39
N ALA A 11 -5.48 -19.21 -1.14
CA ALA A 11 -5.05 -18.20 -0.19
C ALA A 11 -3.67 -17.64 -0.54
N GLU A 12 -2.76 -18.49 -1.02
CA GLU A 12 -1.43 -18.10 -1.48
C GLU A 12 -1.49 -17.21 -2.74
N GLU A 13 -2.33 -17.57 -3.71
CA GLU A 13 -2.58 -16.75 -4.92
C GLU A 13 -3.10 -15.36 -4.56
N ALA A 14 -4.10 -15.28 -3.67
CA ALA A 14 -4.66 -14.00 -3.24
C ALA A 14 -3.64 -13.14 -2.48
N LEU A 15 -2.78 -13.75 -1.66
CA LEU A 15 -1.70 -13.06 -0.97
C LEU A 15 -0.68 -12.50 -1.95
N ASN A 16 -0.27 -13.29 -2.94
CA ASN A 16 0.65 -12.85 -3.99
C ASN A 16 0.07 -11.67 -4.78
N GLN A 17 -1.21 -11.74 -5.14
CA GLN A 17 -1.91 -10.65 -5.83
C GLN A 17 -1.93 -9.36 -5.00
N LEU A 18 -2.30 -9.43 -3.72
CA LEU A 18 -2.32 -8.26 -2.83
C LEU A 18 -0.92 -7.67 -2.64
N THR A 19 0.10 -8.53 -2.57
CA THR A 19 1.49 -8.12 -2.46
C THR A 19 1.92 -7.36 -3.72
N GLU A 20 1.67 -7.91 -4.91
CA GLU A 20 1.97 -7.26 -6.18
C GLU A 20 1.26 -5.91 -6.32
N GLN A 21 -0.05 -5.86 -5.99
CA GLN A 21 -0.83 -4.63 -6.02
C GLN A 21 -0.34 -3.60 -4.99
N GLY A 22 0.09 -4.05 -3.82
CA GLY A 22 0.67 -3.18 -2.78
C GLY A 22 1.97 -2.54 -3.22
N PHE A 23 2.89 -3.33 -3.81
CA PHE A 23 4.13 -2.83 -4.38
C PHE A 23 3.89 -1.84 -5.52
N ASP A 24 2.98 -2.19 -6.45
CA ASP A 24 2.60 -1.33 -7.57
C ASP A 24 1.96 -0.01 -7.12
N LEU A 25 1.15 -0.03 -6.05
CA LEU A 25 0.59 1.18 -5.46
C LEU A 25 1.70 2.08 -4.90
N ILE A 26 2.62 1.53 -4.10
CA ILE A 26 3.74 2.30 -3.53
C ILE A 26 4.62 2.90 -4.64
N SER A 27 5.04 2.09 -5.63
CA SER A 27 5.91 2.56 -6.71
C SER A 27 5.26 3.64 -7.56
N SER A 28 3.98 3.46 -7.91
CA SER A 28 3.22 4.47 -8.67
C SER A 28 3.14 5.82 -7.95
N ILE A 29 3.01 5.80 -6.62
CA ILE A 29 3.02 7.03 -5.81
C ILE A 29 4.40 7.69 -5.85
N LEU A 30 5.47 6.92 -5.64
CA LEU A 30 6.86 7.43 -5.67
C LEU A 30 7.24 8.02 -7.04
N ASP A 31 6.76 7.39 -8.11
CA ASP A 31 6.92 7.84 -9.50
C ASP A 31 6.05 9.07 -9.85
N ARG A 32 5.26 9.56 -8.87
CA ARG A 32 4.36 10.71 -9.01
C ARG A 32 3.34 10.50 -10.13
N ALA A 33 2.80 9.29 -10.23
CA ALA A 33 1.70 9.00 -11.14
C ALA A 33 0.50 9.95 -10.88
N PRO A 34 -0.34 10.21 -11.90
CA PRO A 34 -1.53 11.04 -11.74
C PRO A 34 -2.43 10.55 -10.60
N PHE A 35 -3.00 11.50 -9.84
CA PHE A 35 -3.88 11.19 -8.71
C PHE A 35 -4.99 10.20 -9.07
N GLN A 36 -5.60 10.36 -10.24
CA GLN A 36 -6.68 9.47 -10.70
C GLN A 36 -6.21 8.02 -10.92
N ASP A 37 -4.96 7.81 -11.33
CA ASP A 37 -4.43 6.46 -11.54
C ASP A 37 -4.22 5.76 -10.19
N ILE A 38 -3.74 6.50 -9.19
CA ILE A 38 -3.62 6.00 -7.81
C ILE A 38 -5.01 5.63 -7.25
N VAL A 39 -6.00 6.50 -7.44
CA VAL A 39 -7.40 6.24 -7.03
C VAL A 39 -7.96 5.00 -7.72
N ASN A 40 -7.66 4.79 -9.01
CA ASN A 40 -8.15 3.63 -9.74
C ASN A 40 -7.54 2.33 -9.18
N LYS A 41 -6.23 2.30 -8.91
CA LYS A 41 -5.56 1.13 -8.29
C LYS A 41 -6.19 0.76 -6.94
N ILE A 42 -6.48 1.75 -6.09
CA ILE A 42 -7.14 1.54 -4.79
C ILE A 42 -8.55 0.95 -4.99
N LYS A 43 -9.33 1.47 -5.94
CA LYS A 43 -10.66 0.93 -6.28
C LYS A 43 -10.62 -0.47 -6.87
N GLU A 44 -9.53 -0.84 -7.54
CA GLU A 44 -9.27 -2.18 -8.08
C GLU A 44 -8.80 -3.18 -6.99
N GLY A 45 -8.65 -2.73 -5.75
CA GLY A 45 -8.36 -3.59 -4.60
C GLY A 45 -6.93 -3.47 -4.07
N ALA A 46 -6.13 -2.52 -4.57
CA ALA A 46 -4.78 -2.33 -4.05
C ALA A 46 -4.80 -1.98 -2.54
N PRO A 47 -4.07 -2.73 -1.70
CA PRO A 47 -4.13 -2.59 -0.26
C PRO A 47 -3.45 -1.31 0.23
N VAL A 48 -4.22 -0.37 0.78
CA VAL A 48 -3.69 0.88 1.37
C VAL A 48 -2.95 0.70 2.70
N TRP A 49 -3.10 -0.48 3.33
CA TRP A 49 -2.41 -0.87 4.56
C TRP A 49 -1.07 -1.56 4.31
N PHE A 50 -0.75 -1.86 3.05
CA PHE A 50 0.43 -2.64 2.70
C PHE A 50 1.72 -1.94 3.14
N GLN A 51 2.69 -2.76 3.55
CA GLN A 51 4.05 -2.35 3.78
C GLN A 51 4.97 -3.33 3.06
N ASP A 52 6.01 -2.81 2.41
CA ASP A 52 7.06 -3.66 1.86
C ASP A 52 7.99 -4.19 2.95
N ASP A 53 9.03 -4.92 2.54
CA ASP A 53 10.01 -5.53 3.44
C ASP A 53 10.79 -4.48 4.27
N GLU A 54 10.78 -3.20 3.88
CA GLU A 54 11.41 -2.08 4.62
C GLU A 54 10.41 -1.31 5.49
N GLY A 55 9.14 -1.72 5.49
CA GLY A 55 8.07 -1.01 6.19
C GLY A 55 7.56 0.22 5.43
N LEU A 56 7.98 0.44 4.19
CA LEU A 56 7.47 1.54 3.37
C LEU A 56 6.00 1.28 3.04
N SER A 57 5.15 2.27 3.25
CA SER A 57 3.71 2.17 3.02
C SER A 57 3.27 3.17 1.93
N PRO A 58 2.07 3.02 1.35
CA PRO A 58 1.50 4.05 0.46
C PRO A 58 1.48 5.44 1.11
N LEU A 59 1.25 5.50 2.43
CA LEU A 59 1.25 6.75 3.17
C LEU A 59 2.65 7.37 3.29
N HIS A 60 3.69 6.55 3.50
CA HIS A 60 5.08 6.99 3.46
C HIS A 60 5.46 7.56 2.08
N ALA A 61 5.07 6.88 1.00
CA ALA A 61 5.31 7.34 -0.37
C ALA A 61 4.59 8.68 -0.67
N ALA A 62 3.35 8.83 -0.21
CA ALA A 62 2.59 10.07 -0.38
C ALA A 62 3.19 11.25 0.41
N ALA A 63 3.71 10.98 1.62
CA ALA A 63 4.44 11.97 2.41
C ALA A 63 5.77 12.36 1.75
N TYR A 64 6.53 11.39 1.25
CA TYR A 64 7.80 11.62 0.55
C TYR A 64 7.63 12.46 -0.72
N THR A 65 6.53 12.27 -1.45
CA THR A 65 6.22 13.05 -2.66
C THR A 65 5.56 14.39 -2.38
N GLU A 66 5.38 14.75 -1.09
CA GLU A 66 4.76 15.99 -0.62
C GLU A 66 3.32 16.20 -1.12
N ASN A 67 2.60 15.10 -1.42
CA ASN A 67 1.25 15.15 -1.96
C ASN A 67 0.20 15.10 -0.84
N ALA A 68 -0.08 16.26 -0.24
CA ALA A 68 -1.04 16.38 0.87
C ALA A 68 -2.47 15.92 0.52
N GLU A 69 -2.91 16.10 -0.73
CA GLU A 69 -4.21 15.63 -1.20
C GLU A 69 -4.27 14.10 -1.18
N LEU A 70 -3.21 13.45 -1.68
CA LEU A 70 -3.12 11.99 -1.66
C LEU A 70 -2.98 11.44 -0.24
N VAL A 71 -2.22 12.09 0.64
CA VAL A 71 -2.14 11.72 2.06
C VAL A 71 -3.53 11.71 2.69
N LYS A 72 -4.32 12.76 2.46
CA LYS A 72 -5.69 12.84 2.98
C LYS A 72 -6.57 11.73 2.41
N TYR A 73 -6.52 11.50 1.10
CA TYR A 73 -7.30 10.45 0.45
C TYR A 73 -6.97 9.06 1.01
N LEU A 74 -5.68 8.72 1.14
CA LEU A 74 -5.25 7.43 1.70
C LEU A 74 -5.76 7.22 3.15
N LEU A 75 -5.75 8.28 3.98
CA LEU A 75 -6.31 8.22 5.33
C LEU A 75 -7.82 8.02 5.35
N GLU A 76 -8.56 8.65 4.43
CA GLU A 76 -10.00 8.45 4.26
C GLU A 76 -10.33 7.01 3.82
N GLU A 77 -9.47 6.40 3.01
CA GLU A 77 -9.55 4.99 2.59
C GLU A 77 -9.05 3.99 3.66
N GLY A 78 -8.67 4.47 4.84
CA GLY A 78 -8.30 3.62 5.98
C GLY A 78 -6.84 3.18 6.00
N ALA A 79 -5.94 3.91 5.34
CA ALA A 79 -4.51 3.69 5.48
C ALA A 79 -4.05 3.77 6.95
N VAL A 80 -3.11 2.91 7.32
CA VAL A 80 -2.58 2.83 8.68
C VAL A 80 -1.71 4.06 8.95
N TRP A 81 -2.26 5.03 9.68
CA TRP A 81 -1.59 6.31 9.96
C TRP A 81 -0.31 6.18 10.79
N ASN A 82 -0.18 5.10 11.57
CA ASN A 82 0.96 4.82 12.44
C ASN A 82 1.86 3.71 11.89
N ALA A 83 1.84 3.48 10.58
CA ALA A 83 2.79 2.59 9.92
C ALA A 83 4.21 3.03 10.28
N VAL A 84 5.02 2.10 10.77
CA VAL A 84 6.43 2.35 11.08
C VAL A 84 7.26 1.87 9.90
N GLN A 85 8.14 2.74 9.41
CA GLN A 85 9.17 2.38 8.45
C GLN A 85 10.50 2.20 9.20
N GLU A 86 11.25 1.15 8.87
CA GLU A 86 12.64 1.02 9.28
C GLU A 86 13.50 1.98 8.44
N MET A 87 13.31 3.28 8.66
CA MET A 87 14.14 4.29 8.01
C MET A 87 15.50 4.29 8.70
N LEU A 88 16.44 3.48 8.18
CA LEU A 88 17.85 3.68 8.46
C LEU A 88 18.23 5.06 7.91
N LEU A 89 18.23 6.05 8.80
CA LEU A 89 18.80 7.38 8.58
C LEU A 89 20.29 7.21 8.22
N TYR A 90 20.60 7.04 6.94
CA TYR A 90 21.90 7.42 6.40
C TYR A 90 21.79 8.90 5.98
N LEU A 91 21.99 9.78 6.97
CA LEU A 91 22.41 11.17 6.74
C LEU A 91 23.93 11.24 6.67
#